data_AF-A0A258E2I2-F1
#
_entry.id   AF-A0A258E2I2-F1
#
_cell.length_a   1.000
_cell.length_b   1.000
_cell.length_c   1.000
_cell.angle_alpha   90.00
_cell.angle_beta   90.00
_cell.angle_gamma   90.00
#
_symmetry.space_group_name_H-M   'P 1'
#
loop_
_entity.id
_entity.type
_entity.pdbx_description
1 polymer ?
#
loop_
_entity_poly.entity_id
_entity_poly.type
_entity_poly.pdbx_seq_one_letter_code
_entity_poly.pdbx_strand_id
1 'polypeptide(L)' 'NDWRFAWTLGAGVAWTVTPRLTLDAGYRYLDFGTPTFTSASGQVLVPDMTAHQVRLGLRYALQ' A
#
# COMPACT_ATOMS: atom_id res chain seq x y z
N ASN A 1 18.98 -19.00 4.34
CA ASN A 1 19.53 -17.69 3.94
C ASN A 1 18.34 -16.95 3.36
N ASP A 2 17.54 -16.35 4.22
CA ASP A 2 16.15 -16.06 3.91
C ASP A 2 16.00 -14.56 3.65
N TRP A 3 16.53 -14.15 2.51
CA TRP A 3 16.24 -12.83 1.96
C TRP A 3 14.74 -12.78 1.63
N ARG A 4 14.02 -11.85 2.24
CA ARG A 4 12.61 -11.55 1.90
C ARG A 4 12.54 -10.11 1.42
N PHE A 5 12.21 -9.94 0.14
CA PHE A 5 12.03 -8.65 -0.48
C PHE A 5 10.54 -8.30 -0.49
N ALA A 6 10.18 -7.24 0.22
CA ALA A 6 8.87 -6.62 0.18
C ALA A 6 8.98 -5.26 -0.50
N TRP A 7 8.01 -4.92 -1.36
CA TRP A 7 8.01 -3.66 -2.10
C TRP A 7 6.64 -3.01 -2.12
N THR A 8 6.62 -1.69 -2.26
CA THR A 8 5.40 -0.91 -2.39
C THR A 8 5.53 0.10 -3.51
N LEU A 9 4.45 0.27 -4.26
CA LEU A 9 4.29 1.27 -5.31
C LEU A 9 3.02 2.05 -5.01
N GLY A 10 3.07 3.37 -5.15
CA GLY A 10 1.87 4.18 -5.04
C GLY A 10 1.89 5.35 -6.02
N ALA A 11 0.69 5.77 -6.41
CA ALA A 11 0.45 6.95 -7.21
C ALA A 11 -0.67 7.76 -6.55
N GLY A 12 -0.66 9.08 -6.75
CA GLY A 12 -1.67 9.95 -6.20
C GLY A 12 -1.75 11.28 -6.93
N VAL A 13 -2.89 11.94 -6.77
CA VAL A 13 -3.20 13.24 -7.33
C VAL A 13 -3.70 14.15 -6.21
N ALA A 14 -3.32 15.42 -6.29
CA ALA A 14 -3.84 16.46 -5.42
C ALA A 14 -4.49 17.53 -6.29
N TRP A 15 -5.70 17.94 -5.94
CA TRP A 15 -6.45 18.95 -6.66
C TRP A 15 -6.86 20.07 -5.70
N THR A 16 -6.33 21.26 -5.92
CA THR A 16 -6.78 22.49 -5.28
C THR A 16 -8.17 22.89 -5.80
N VAL A 17 -9.20 22.72 -4.96
CA VAL A 17 -10.60 23.04 -5.27
C VAL A 17 -10.90 24.51 -4.99
N THR A 18 -10.33 25.05 -3.92
CA THR A 18 -10.41 26.48 -3.57
C THR A 18 -9.03 26.95 -3.12
N PRO A 19 -8.76 28.28 -3.04
CA PRO A 19 -7.45 28.79 -2.62
C PRO A 19 -6.96 28.29 -1.26
N ARG A 20 -7.87 27.74 -0.44
CA ARG A 20 -7.56 27.19 0.88
C ARG A 20 -7.87 25.71 0.99
N LEU A 21 -8.50 25.07 0.01
CA LEU A 21 -8.95 23.68 0.07
C LEU A 21 -8.31 22.85 -1.03
N THR A 22 -7.57 21.81 -0.64
CA THR A 22 -7.00 20.82 -1.54
C THR A 22 -7.56 19.44 -1.20
N LEU A 23 -7.98 18.71 -2.23
CA LEU A 23 -8.35 17.31 -2.12
C LEU A 23 -7.17 16.45 -2.54
N ASP A 24 -6.90 15.38 -1.80
CA ASP A 24 -5.85 14.42 -2.10
C ASP A 24 -6.51 13.04 -2.33
N ALA A 25 -6.17 12.39 -3.43
CA ALA A 25 -6.53 11.02 -3.70
C ALA A 25 -5.28 10.22 -4.04
N GLY A 26 -5.11 9.07 -3.39
CA GLY A 26 -3.92 8.24 -3.57
C GLY A 26 -4.27 6.76 -3.53
N TYR A 27 -3.51 5.99 -4.27
CA TYR A 27 -3.58 4.54 -4.25
C TYR A 27 -2.19 3.96 -4.08
N ARG A 28 -2.07 2.98 -3.20
CA ARG A 28 -0.82 2.28 -2.92
C ARG A 28 -1.06 0.78 -2.97
N TYR A 29 -0.19 0.11 -3.70
CA TYR A 29 -0.03 -1.32 -3.73
C TYR A 29 1.18 -1.72 -2.89
N LEU A 30 1.02 -2.78 -2.11
CA LEU A 30 2.05 -3.34 -1.26
C LEU A 30 2.09 -4.85 -1.48
N ASP A 31 3.27 -5.34 -1.82
CA ASP A 31 3.57 -6.74 -1.99
C ASP A 31 4.57 -7.14 -0.91
N PHE A 32 4.13 -8.00 0.01
CA PHE A 32 4.96 -8.46 1.13
C PHE A 32 5.93 -9.57 0.73
N GLY A 33 5.99 -9.91 -0.56
CA GLY A 33 6.68 -11.07 -1.08
C GLY A 33 5.94 -12.36 -0.73
N THR A 34 6.56 -13.48 -1.09
CA THR A 34 5.99 -14.81 -0.94
C THR A 34 6.51 -15.48 0.34
N PRO A 35 5.79 -15.46 1.46
CA PRO A 35 6.23 -16.16 2.65
C PRO A 35 6.00 -17.67 2.46
N THR A 36 7.08 -18.43 2.30
CA THR A 36 7.01 -19.89 2.38
C THR A 36 6.76 -20.29 3.83
N PHE A 37 5.54 -20.77 4.13
CA PHE A 37 5.22 -21.41 5.40
C PHE A 37 5.22 -22.93 5.17
N THR A 38 6.22 -23.62 5.72
CA THR A 38 6.21 -25.08 5.81
C THR A 38 5.33 -25.51 6.99
N SER A 39 4.18 -26.10 6.69
CA SER A 39 3.37 -26.82 7.68
C SER A 39 4.16 -28.02 8.23
N ALA A 40 3.92 -28.40 9.50
CA ALA A 40 4.48 -29.64 10.09
C ALA A 40 4.08 -30.92 9.31
N SER A 41 3.06 -30.84 8.44
CA SER A 41 2.63 -31.91 7.52
C SER A 41 3.34 -31.90 6.15
N GLY A 42 4.33 -31.03 5.93
CA GLY A 42 5.07 -30.93 4.66
C GLY A 42 4.36 -30.18 3.53
N GLN A 43 3.14 -29.68 3.76
CA GLN A 43 2.47 -28.79 2.81
C GLN A 43 3.04 -27.37 2.90
N VAL A 44 3.55 -26.87 1.77
CA VAL A 44 3.95 -25.47 1.62
C VAL A 44 2.70 -24.67 1.27
N LEU A 45 2.17 -23.93 2.23
CA LEU A 45 1.15 -22.93 1.94
C LEU A 45 1.89 -21.67 1.48
N VAL A 46 1.58 -21.23 0.26
CA VAL A 46 2.12 -19.99 -0.30
C VAL A 46 0.98 -18.98 -0.37
N PRO A 47 0.67 -18.26 0.71
CA PRO A 47 -0.28 -17.16 0.65
C PRO A 47 0.42 -15.93 0.08
N ASP A 48 0.02 -15.51 -1.12
CA ASP A 48 0.41 -14.20 -1.64
C ASP A 48 -0.22 -13.12 -0.76
N MET A 49 0.61 -12.45 0.03
CA MET A 49 0.19 -11.35 0.89
C MET A 49 0.33 -10.05 0.10
N THR A 50 -0.68 -9.75 -0.70
CA THR A 50 -0.79 -8.47 -1.44
C THR A 50 -1.81 -7.57 -0.75
N ALA A 51 -1.47 -6.31 -0.52
CA ALA A 51 -2.35 -5.33 0.11
C ALA A 51 -2.60 -4.13 -0.81
N HIS A 52 -3.88 -3.79 -0.96
CA HIS A 52 -4.35 -2.63 -1.71
C HIS A 52 -4.82 -1.56 -0.74
N GLN A 53 -4.25 -0.36 -0.81
CA GLN A 53 -4.60 0.76 0.05
C GLN A 53 -5.08 1.95 -0.78
N VAL A 54 -6.34 2.33 -0.59
CA VAL A 54 -6.91 3.58 -1.13
C VAL A 54 -6.87 4.64 -0.03
N ARG A 55 -6.44 5.86 -0.37
CA ARG A 55 -6.38 7.00 0.54
C ARG A 55 -7.12 8.19 -0.07
N LEU A 56 -8.02 8.76 0.72
CA LEU A 56 -8.70 10.02 0.42
C LEU A 56 -8.39 11.01 1.53
N GLY A 57 -8.06 12.25 1.17
CA GLY A 57 -7.63 13.29 2.08
C GLY A 57 -8.14 14.65 1.67
N LEU A 58 -8.17 15.56 2.65
CA LEU A 58 -8.57 16.94 2.48
C LEU A 58 -7.61 17.82 3.30
N ARG A 59 -7.05 18.84 2.66
CA ARG A 59 -6.08 19.77 3.25
C ARG A 59 -6.67 21.17 3.22
N TYR A 60 -6.70 21.81 4.39
CA TYR A 60 -7.09 23.20 4.52
C TYR A 60 -5.87 24.06 4.86
N ALA A 61 -5.59 25.09 4.08
CA ALA A 61 -4.52 26.04 4.34
C ALA A 61 -5.02 27.13 5.30
N LEU A 62 -4.45 27.16 6.51
CA LEU A 62 -4.66 28.23 7.49
C LEU A 62 -3.62 29.32 7.22
N GLN A 63 -4.10 30.56 7.14
CA GLN A 63 -3.25 31.76 6.98
C GLN A 63 -2.73 32.23 8.34
#